data_AF-B4LXF2-F1
#
_entry.id   AF-B4LXF2-F1
#
_cell.length_a   1.000
_cell.length_b   1.000
_cell.length_c   1.000
_cell.angle_alpha   90.00
_cell.angle_beta   90.00
_cell.angle_gamma   90.00
#
_symmetry.space_group_name_H-M   'P 1'
#
loop_
_entity.id
_entity.type
_entity.pdbx_description
1 polymer ?
#
loop_
_entity_poly.entity_id
_entity_poly.type
_entity_poly.pdbx_seq_one_letter_code
_entity_poly.pdbx_strand_id
1 'polypeptide(L)'
;MLRGLTNVLLSGRCHAPPQLQKRHEHKIPEHLKAVADAKDPEFSAMVLYYYHKAAQIMEKELVKEMDQYPYFKPEEKQARVTAILNLIGNVNTSLEVSFPIIRNNGSYEIITGYRAHHVRNRLPLKGGIRFAMDVDEHEVKALASIMTFKCACVNLPFGGSKGGIRIDPKKYTVKELQTITRRYTMELLKRNMIGPGIDVPAPDVNTSPREMAWLVDQYMKTFGHKDINAAAIVTGKPVHIGGINGRFAATGRGVWKSGDMFLQDKEWMDLIGFKTGWEDKKVIVQGFGNVGSFAAKFVHEAGAKVIGIQEVDFALTNADGIDVNDLMKYKAEKKSIKGYSKAKESKENILTADCDILMPCATQKVITSENANDIKAKLILEGANGPTTPAAEQILLDKGVLLVPDFYCNAGGVTVSYFEYLKNINHVSYGKMNSKITSQLIHGVVNSINESLKHSKEGEYPEIVPNKRLREIRDCTKESDIVDAALQTVMESSGAGIKATANKFELCNDLRTAAYIWSIFKIFRALESSGISQQ
;
A
#
# COMPACT_ATOMS: atom_id res chain seq x y z
N MET A 1 -73.22 28.12 21.36
CA MET A 1 -72.19 27.16 20.93
C MET A 1 -70.83 27.67 21.39
N LEU A 2 -70.13 26.84 22.16
CA LEU A 2 -68.68 26.87 22.46
C LEU A 2 -68.10 28.10 23.18
N ARG A 3 -68.24 28.09 24.51
CA ARG A 3 -67.18 28.51 25.45
C ARG A 3 -66.15 27.38 25.53
N GLY A 4 -64.88 27.66 25.28
CA GLY A 4 -63.80 26.67 25.38
C GLY A 4 -62.50 27.12 24.71
N LEU A 5 -61.99 28.29 25.12
CA LEU A 5 -60.70 28.83 24.69
C LEU A 5 -60.05 29.49 25.90
N THR A 6 -59.42 28.69 26.75
CA THR A 6 -58.33 29.09 27.67
C THR A 6 -57.77 27.82 28.31
N ASN A 7 -56.45 27.78 28.47
CA ASN A 7 -55.62 26.75 29.12
C ASN A 7 -55.29 25.51 28.29
N VAL A 8 -54.21 25.56 27.48
CA VAL A 8 -53.01 24.69 27.58
C VAL A 8 -51.89 25.32 26.74
N LEU A 9 -51.31 26.42 27.23
CA LEU A 9 -50.02 26.95 26.80
C LEU A 9 -49.27 27.25 28.10
N LEU A 10 -48.06 26.69 28.26
CA LEU A 10 -47.22 26.67 29.46
C LEU A 10 -47.38 25.43 30.36
N SER A 11 -46.93 24.28 29.87
CA SER A 11 -46.38 23.24 30.75
C SER A 11 -45.07 22.73 30.14
N GLY A 12 -43.98 23.05 30.83
CA GLY A 12 -42.62 22.79 30.41
C GLY A 12 -42.35 21.32 30.07
N ARG A 13 -41.63 21.14 28.97
CA ARG A 13 -40.54 20.18 28.92
C ARG A 13 -39.32 20.94 28.42
N CYS A 14 -38.54 21.49 29.36
CA CYS A 14 -37.11 21.63 29.15
C CYS A 14 -36.62 20.26 28.68
N HIS A 15 -36.46 20.07 27.38
CA HIS A 15 -35.58 19.03 26.91
C HIS A 15 -34.21 19.48 27.40
N ALA A 16 -33.70 18.77 28.40
CA ALA A 16 -32.27 18.83 28.68
C ALA A 16 -31.56 18.71 27.32
N PRO A 17 -30.55 19.57 27.03
CA PRO A 17 -29.71 19.30 25.87
C PRO A 17 -29.30 17.83 25.94
N PRO A 18 -29.31 17.08 24.82
CA PRO A 18 -28.87 15.70 24.85
C PRO A 18 -27.55 15.71 25.62
N GLN A 19 -27.51 15.01 26.76
CA GLN A 19 -26.28 14.87 27.51
C GLN A 19 -25.28 14.36 26.49
N LEU A 20 -24.35 15.21 26.07
CA LEU A 20 -23.17 14.81 25.33
C LEU A 20 -22.63 13.66 26.16
N GLN A 21 -22.84 12.43 25.68
CA GLN A 21 -22.32 11.26 26.37
C GLN A 21 -20.85 11.56 26.55
N LYS A 22 -20.43 11.74 27.80
CA LYS A 22 -19.02 11.89 28.16
C LYS A 22 -18.35 10.56 27.82
N ARG A 23 -18.06 10.34 26.55
CA ARG A 23 -17.23 9.24 26.13
C ARG A 23 -15.80 9.66 26.43
N HIS A 24 -15.32 9.12 27.54
CA HIS A 24 -13.93 9.03 27.93
C HIS A 24 -13.13 8.31 26.84
N GLU A 25 -11.88 8.74 26.66
CA GLU A 25 -10.77 8.15 25.89
C GLU A 25 -11.13 7.01 24.91
N HIS A 26 -10.70 7.13 23.66
CA HIS A 26 -10.88 6.14 22.61
C HIS A 26 -10.60 4.73 23.13
N LYS A 27 -11.52 3.80 22.88
CA LYS A 27 -11.42 2.42 23.33
C LYS A 27 -11.41 1.49 22.14
N ILE A 28 -10.50 0.51 22.16
CA ILE A 28 -10.57 -0.64 21.25
C ILE A 28 -11.91 -1.35 21.50
N PRO A 29 -12.73 -1.59 20.45
CA PRO A 29 -13.95 -2.37 20.55
C PRO A 29 -13.72 -3.74 21.20
N GLU A 30 -14.64 -4.20 22.06
CA GLU A 30 -14.46 -5.45 22.83
C GLU A 30 -14.12 -6.66 21.95
N HIS A 31 -14.78 -6.80 20.80
CA HIS A 31 -14.53 -7.89 19.85
C HIS A 31 -13.12 -7.86 19.22
N LEU A 32 -12.42 -6.72 19.26
CA LEU A 32 -11.07 -6.57 18.74
C LEU A 32 -9.98 -6.71 19.81
N LYS A 33 -10.33 -6.74 21.11
CA LYS A 33 -9.31 -6.87 22.17
C LYS A 33 -8.60 -8.21 22.11
N ALA A 34 -9.34 -9.29 21.83
CA ALA A 34 -8.78 -10.63 21.69
C ALA A 34 -7.80 -10.76 20.52
N VAL A 35 -7.79 -9.82 19.56
CA VAL A 35 -6.90 -9.83 18.39
C VAL A 35 -5.43 -9.63 18.79
N ALA A 36 -5.17 -8.96 19.91
CA ALA A 36 -3.82 -8.74 20.42
C ALA A 36 -3.08 -10.06 20.71
N ASP A 37 -3.80 -11.03 21.29
CA ASP A 37 -3.23 -12.31 21.74
C ASP A 37 -3.63 -13.49 20.83
N ALA A 38 -4.52 -13.26 19.86
CA ALA A 38 -4.99 -14.30 18.97
C ALA A 38 -3.84 -14.86 18.12
N LYS A 39 -3.77 -16.21 18.07
CA LYS A 39 -2.84 -16.93 17.21
C LYS A 39 -3.13 -16.73 15.72
N ASP A 40 -4.40 -16.80 15.33
CA ASP A 40 -4.83 -16.69 13.94
C ASP A 40 -6.06 -15.76 13.79
N PRO A 41 -5.90 -14.45 14.07
CA PRO A 41 -6.99 -13.51 13.95
C PRO A 41 -7.44 -13.36 12.48
N GLU A 42 -8.67 -12.93 12.30
CA GLU A 42 -9.14 -12.50 10.99
C GLU A 42 -8.31 -11.29 10.52
N PHE A 43 -7.91 -11.27 9.25
CA PHE A 43 -7.07 -10.20 8.72
C PHE A 43 -7.75 -8.82 8.82
N SER A 44 -9.06 -8.77 8.59
CA SER A 44 -9.88 -7.56 8.77
C SER A 44 -9.81 -7.02 10.20
N ALA A 45 -9.89 -7.91 11.20
CA ALA A 45 -9.85 -7.59 12.61
C ALA A 45 -8.46 -7.08 13.04
N MET A 46 -7.37 -7.64 12.48
CA MET A 46 -6.01 -7.14 12.70
C MET A 46 -5.86 -5.67 12.30
N VAL A 47 -6.37 -5.31 11.12
CA VAL A 47 -6.27 -3.96 10.58
C VAL A 47 -7.00 -2.96 11.48
N LEU A 48 -8.22 -3.30 11.87
CA LEU A 48 -9.03 -2.45 12.76
C LEU A 48 -8.38 -2.34 14.14
N TYR A 49 -7.83 -3.44 14.66
CA TYR A 49 -7.08 -3.43 15.92
C TYR A 49 -5.93 -2.42 15.88
N TYR A 50 -5.09 -2.44 14.84
CA TYR A 50 -3.99 -1.48 14.70
C TYR A 50 -4.45 -0.04 14.55
N TYR A 51 -5.53 0.18 13.79
CA TYR A 51 -6.16 1.50 13.71
C TYR A 51 -6.60 1.99 15.10
N HIS A 52 -7.31 1.15 15.87
CA HIS A 52 -7.76 1.53 17.20
C HIS A 52 -6.57 1.74 18.17
N LYS A 53 -5.55 0.88 18.16
CA LYS A 53 -4.31 1.03 18.94
C LYS A 53 -3.65 2.39 18.68
N ALA A 54 -3.47 2.75 17.42
CA ALA A 54 -2.89 4.04 17.02
C ALA A 54 -3.77 5.22 17.45
N ALA A 55 -5.08 5.13 17.24
CA ALA A 55 -6.04 6.16 17.64
C ALA A 55 -6.04 6.41 19.15
N GLN A 56 -5.88 5.38 19.99
CA GLN A 56 -5.75 5.53 21.45
C GLN A 56 -4.52 6.34 21.84
N ILE A 57 -3.38 6.07 21.19
CA ILE A 57 -2.10 6.73 21.50
C ILE A 57 -2.15 8.21 21.10
N MET A 58 -2.71 8.51 19.93
CA MET A 58 -2.65 9.86 19.37
C MET A 58 -3.80 10.79 19.77
N GLU A 59 -4.86 10.28 20.39
CA GLU A 59 -6.07 11.06 20.70
C GLU A 59 -5.75 12.33 21.49
N LYS A 60 -4.88 12.24 22.50
CA LYS A 60 -4.47 13.40 23.31
C LYS A 60 -3.82 14.50 22.47
N GLU A 61 -3.00 14.11 21.51
CA GLU A 61 -2.34 15.05 20.60
C GLU A 61 -3.34 15.65 19.59
N LEU A 62 -4.32 14.88 19.12
CA LEU A 62 -5.40 15.40 18.26
C LEU A 62 -6.27 16.42 18.99
N VAL A 63 -6.57 16.19 20.27
CA VAL A 63 -7.31 17.16 21.11
C VAL A 63 -6.51 18.43 21.31
N LYS A 64 -5.19 18.32 21.50
CA LYS A 64 -4.28 19.46 21.56
C LYS A 64 -4.22 20.22 20.23
N GLU A 65 -4.25 19.56 19.08
CA GLU A 65 -4.33 20.22 17.77
C GLU A 65 -5.62 21.06 17.62
N MET A 66 -6.69 20.72 18.35
CA MET A 66 -7.91 21.53 18.38
C MET A 66 -7.78 22.83 19.18
N ASP A 67 -6.68 23.04 19.90
CA ASP A 67 -6.41 24.31 20.61
C ASP A 67 -6.22 25.51 19.67
N GLN A 68 -5.95 25.25 18.39
CA GLN A 68 -5.98 26.28 17.34
C GLN A 68 -7.36 26.94 17.18
N TYR A 69 -8.43 26.31 17.68
CA TYR A 69 -9.80 26.81 17.68
C TYR A 69 -10.20 27.27 19.09
N PRO A 70 -9.88 28.51 19.49
CA PRO A 70 -10.07 28.99 20.85
C PRO A 70 -11.54 29.10 21.26
N TYR A 71 -12.46 29.11 20.29
CA TYR A 71 -13.89 29.19 20.52
C TYR A 71 -14.54 27.86 20.93
N PHE A 72 -13.87 26.72 20.73
CA PHE A 72 -14.38 25.43 21.21
C PHE A 72 -14.06 25.23 22.69
N LYS A 73 -15.06 24.82 23.46
CA LYS A 73 -14.87 24.33 24.83
C LYS A 73 -14.09 23.01 24.80
N PRO A 74 -13.36 22.65 25.87
CA PRO A 74 -12.62 21.38 25.94
C PRO A 74 -13.47 20.14 25.61
N GLU A 75 -14.72 20.11 26.07
CA GLU A 75 -15.66 19.01 25.80
C GLU A 75 -16.05 18.92 24.32
N GLU A 76 -16.17 20.06 23.64
CA GLU A 76 -16.48 20.14 22.20
C GLU A 76 -15.29 19.69 21.35
N LYS A 77 -14.06 20.06 21.76
CA LYS A 77 -12.82 19.58 21.12
C LYS A 77 -12.73 18.06 21.18
N GLN A 78 -12.94 17.49 22.37
CA GLN A 78 -12.94 16.04 22.58
C GLN A 78 -14.03 15.34 21.75
N ALA A 79 -15.25 15.87 21.75
CA ALA A 79 -16.37 15.32 20.99
C ALA A 79 -16.07 15.35 19.48
N ARG A 80 -15.47 16.43 18.99
CA ARG A 80 -15.10 16.61 17.58
C ARG A 80 -14.02 15.63 17.15
N VAL A 81 -12.97 15.47 17.95
CA VAL A 81 -11.90 14.47 17.71
C VAL A 81 -12.49 13.07 17.67
N THR A 82 -13.32 12.73 18.66
CA THR A 82 -13.99 11.43 18.76
C THR A 82 -14.87 11.16 17.53
N ALA A 83 -15.63 12.15 17.06
CA ALA A 83 -16.48 12.03 15.89
C ALA A 83 -15.67 11.76 14.62
N ILE A 84 -14.57 12.49 14.40
CA ILE A 84 -13.69 12.26 13.24
C ILE A 84 -13.05 10.89 13.30
N LEU A 85 -12.53 10.48 14.46
CA LEU A 85 -11.96 9.14 14.62
C LEU A 85 -13.01 8.06 14.32
N ASN A 86 -14.22 8.16 14.89
CA ASN A 86 -15.29 7.22 14.57
C ASN A 86 -15.63 7.20 13.07
N LEU A 87 -15.61 8.35 12.38
CA LEU A 87 -15.80 8.40 10.94
C LEU A 87 -14.68 7.67 10.18
N ILE A 88 -13.42 7.88 10.57
CA ILE A 88 -12.25 7.20 10.00
C ILE A 88 -12.29 5.68 10.27
N GLY A 89 -12.88 5.25 11.39
CA GLY A 89 -13.01 3.83 11.73
C GLY A 89 -14.11 3.10 10.95
N ASN A 90 -14.94 3.80 10.16
CA ASN A 90 -16.09 3.23 9.46
C ASN A 90 -16.00 3.39 7.95
N VAL A 91 -16.60 2.44 7.22
CA VAL A 91 -16.74 2.52 5.77
C VAL A 91 -17.96 3.37 5.41
N ASN A 92 -17.75 4.45 4.64
CA ASN A 92 -18.79 5.38 4.20
C ASN A 92 -19.82 4.73 3.27
N THR A 93 -19.42 3.82 2.38
CA THR A 93 -20.34 3.19 1.42
C THR A 93 -19.92 1.77 1.12
N SER A 94 -20.87 0.83 1.13
CA SER A 94 -20.69 -0.55 0.71
C SER A 94 -21.82 -0.92 -0.24
N LEU A 95 -21.48 -1.60 -1.34
CA LEU A 95 -22.43 -2.04 -2.34
C LEU A 95 -22.24 -3.53 -2.60
N GLU A 96 -23.30 -4.30 -2.39
CA GLU A 96 -23.46 -5.65 -2.94
C GLU A 96 -24.23 -5.58 -4.27
N VAL A 97 -23.77 -6.34 -5.26
CA VAL A 97 -24.46 -6.53 -6.54
C VAL A 97 -24.59 -8.02 -6.84
N SER A 98 -25.77 -8.43 -7.29
CA SER A 98 -26.02 -9.76 -7.81
C SER A 98 -26.50 -9.67 -9.25
N PHE A 99 -25.90 -10.43 -10.15
CA PHE A 99 -26.24 -10.42 -11.57
C PHE A 99 -26.14 -11.81 -12.20
N PRO A 100 -27.06 -12.16 -13.11
CA PRO A 100 -27.01 -13.44 -13.81
C PRO A 100 -25.99 -13.41 -14.95
N ILE A 101 -25.39 -14.57 -15.22
CA ILE A 101 -24.65 -14.87 -16.44
C ILE A 101 -25.22 -16.13 -17.09
N ILE A 102 -25.06 -16.24 -18.41
CA ILE A 102 -25.30 -17.48 -19.14
C ILE A 102 -23.95 -18.15 -19.33
N ARG A 103 -23.81 -19.37 -18.79
CA ARG A 103 -22.62 -20.20 -18.95
C ARG A 103 -22.54 -20.78 -20.35
N ASN A 104 -21.36 -21.24 -20.75
CA ASN A 104 -21.18 -21.84 -22.08
C ASN A 104 -22.03 -23.11 -22.30
N ASN A 105 -22.40 -23.81 -21.24
CA ASN A 105 -23.30 -24.98 -21.29
C ASN A 105 -24.80 -24.59 -21.32
N GLY A 106 -25.13 -23.30 -21.45
CA GLY A 106 -26.49 -22.78 -21.47
C GLY A 106 -27.15 -22.62 -20.10
N SER A 107 -26.50 -23.06 -19.01
CA SER A 107 -27.05 -22.85 -17.66
C SER A 107 -26.92 -21.40 -17.20
N TYR A 108 -27.84 -20.97 -16.35
CA TYR A 108 -27.81 -19.66 -15.72
C TYR A 108 -27.15 -19.75 -14.35
N GLU A 109 -26.29 -18.79 -14.05
CA GLU A 109 -25.62 -18.68 -12.75
C GLU A 109 -25.73 -17.25 -12.24
N ILE A 110 -26.07 -17.07 -10.96
CA ILE A 110 -26.10 -15.76 -10.31
C ILE A 110 -24.74 -15.53 -9.64
N ILE A 111 -24.10 -14.43 -10.02
CA ILE A 111 -22.81 -14.02 -9.46
C ILE A 111 -23.02 -12.87 -8.50
N THR A 112 -22.40 -12.97 -7.33
CA THR A 112 -22.37 -11.91 -6.31
C THR A 112 -21.03 -11.18 -6.35
N GLY A 113 -21.06 -9.85 -6.27
CA GLY A 113 -19.89 -9.01 -6.15
C GLY A 113 -20.10 -7.86 -5.17
N TYR A 114 -19.00 -7.28 -4.70
CA TYR A 114 -18.98 -6.26 -3.65
C TYR A 114 -18.02 -5.13 -4.01
N ARG A 115 -18.37 -3.89 -3.68
CA ARG A 115 -17.46 -2.72 -3.72
C ARG A 115 -17.68 -1.85 -2.49
N ALA A 116 -16.62 -1.59 -1.73
CA ALA A 116 -16.64 -0.69 -0.58
C ALA A 116 -15.77 0.55 -0.82
N HIS A 117 -16.24 1.68 -0.32
CA HIS A 117 -15.59 2.98 -0.26
C HIS A 117 -15.42 3.34 1.21
N HIS A 118 -14.18 3.38 1.69
CA HIS A 118 -13.90 3.63 3.10
C HIS A 118 -14.11 5.09 3.47
N VAL A 119 -13.17 5.98 3.15
CA VAL A 119 -13.30 7.43 3.37
C VAL A 119 -13.14 8.18 2.04
N ARG A 120 -14.04 9.13 1.78
CA ARG A 120 -14.16 9.88 0.51
C ARG A 120 -13.55 11.30 0.55
N ASN A 121 -12.78 11.63 1.58
CA ASN A 121 -12.15 12.96 1.75
C ASN A 121 -11.14 13.30 0.63
N ARG A 122 -10.64 12.28 -0.08
CA ARG A 122 -9.82 12.44 -1.28
C ARG A 122 -10.41 11.63 -2.42
N LEU A 123 -10.63 12.28 -3.55
CA LEU A 123 -11.08 11.66 -4.78
C LEU A 123 -9.96 11.66 -5.83
N PRO A 124 -9.88 10.62 -6.67
CA PRO A 124 -10.71 9.42 -6.64
C PRO A 124 -10.33 8.46 -5.50
N LEU A 125 -11.17 7.47 -5.24
CA LEU A 125 -10.83 6.34 -4.38
C LEU A 125 -9.98 5.32 -5.16
N LYS A 126 -9.24 4.47 -4.45
CA LYS A 126 -8.33 3.50 -5.04
C LYS A 126 -8.41 2.15 -4.35
N GLY A 127 -8.59 1.09 -5.16
CA GLY A 127 -8.82 -0.24 -4.62
C GLY A 127 -8.85 -1.37 -5.64
N GLY A 128 -8.20 -2.49 -5.34
CA GLY A 128 -8.18 -3.67 -6.20
C GLY A 128 -9.54 -4.35 -6.40
N ILE A 129 -9.65 -5.25 -7.38
CA ILE A 129 -10.78 -6.17 -7.59
C ILE A 129 -10.27 -7.61 -7.42
N ARG A 130 -10.80 -8.35 -6.45
CA ARG A 130 -10.42 -9.74 -6.13
C ARG A 130 -11.43 -10.74 -6.70
N PHE A 131 -10.98 -11.83 -7.30
CA PHE A 131 -11.84 -12.98 -7.65
C PHE A 131 -11.51 -14.15 -6.73
N ALA A 132 -12.35 -14.42 -5.74
CA ALA A 132 -12.15 -15.55 -4.83
C ALA A 132 -13.46 -15.95 -4.13
N MET A 133 -13.56 -17.19 -3.65
CA MET A 133 -14.79 -17.70 -3.02
C MET A 133 -15.02 -17.18 -1.59
N ASP A 134 -13.96 -16.70 -0.94
CA ASP A 134 -13.94 -16.09 0.40
C ASP A 134 -14.28 -14.60 0.39
N VAL A 135 -14.56 -14.02 -0.78
CA VAL A 135 -15.01 -12.62 -0.87
C VAL A 135 -16.40 -12.47 -0.23
N ASP A 136 -16.46 -11.62 0.80
CA ASP A 136 -17.70 -11.14 1.41
C ASP A 136 -17.64 -9.63 1.71
N GLU A 137 -18.74 -9.09 2.26
CA GLU A 137 -18.84 -7.67 2.57
C GLU A 137 -17.83 -7.22 3.65
N HIS A 138 -17.60 -8.02 4.69
CA HIS A 138 -16.74 -7.67 5.81
C HIS A 138 -15.27 -7.60 5.38
N GLU A 139 -14.82 -8.59 4.60
CA GLU A 139 -13.48 -8.60 4.03
C GLU A 139 -13.26 -7.37 3.14
N VAL A 140 -14.20 -7.08 2.24
CA VAL A 140 -14.08 -5.96 1.29
C VAL A 140 -14.08 -4.61 2.02
N LYS A 141 -14.88 -4.44 3.08
CA LYS A 141 -14.87 -3.25 3.94
C LYS A 141 -13.51 -3.04 4.61
N ALA A 142 -12.95 -4.08 5.20
CA ALA A 142 -11.66 -3.98 5.87
C ALA A 142 -10.51 -3.73 4.89
N LEU A 143 -10.49 -4.41 3.75
CA LEU A 143 -9.49 -4.15 2.72
C LEU A 143 -9.60 -2.74 2.14
N ALA A 144 -10.81 -2.16 2.07
CA ALA A 144 -10.98 -0.76 1.67
C ALA A 144 -10.39 0.21 2.69
N SER A 145 -10.50 -0.07 4.00
CA SER A 145 -9.90 0.78 5.03
C SER A 145 -8.37 0.74 5.00
N ILE A 146 -7.77 -0.43 4.79
CA ILE A 146 -6.33 -0.57 4.55
C ILE A 146 -5.89 0.32 3.39
N MET A 147 -6.65 0.38 2.30
CA MET A 147 -6.28 1.20 1.15
C MET A 147 -6.28 2.70 1.47
N THR A 148 -7.19 3.17 2.34
CA THR A 148 -7.15 4.56 2.82
C THR A 148 -5.87 4.82 3.60
N PHE A 149 -5.55 3.97 4.59
CA PHE A 149 -4.35 4.15 5.41
C PHE A 149 -3.07 4.01 4.59
N LYS A 150 -3.02 3.05 3.66
CA LYS A 150 -1.89 2.86 2.74
C LYS A 150 -1.67 4.08 1.85
N CYS A 151 -2.72 4.57 1.17
CA CYS A 151 -2.63 5.76 0.34
C CYS A 151 -2.21 6.99 1.15
N ALA A 152 -2.81 7.17 2.34
CA ALA A 152 -2.42 8.24 3.25
C ALA A 152 -0.94 8.11 3.63
N CYS A 153 -0.48 6.94 4.09
CA CYS A 153 0.90 6.66 4.49
C CYS A 153 1.92 7.14 3.46
N VAL A 154 1.68 6.80 2.18
CA VAL A 154 2.56 7.17 1.06
C VAL A 154 2.21 8.49 0.35
N ASN A 155 1.49 9.39 1.04
CA ASN A 155 1.15 10.73 0.56
C ASN A 155 0.40 10.74 -0.79
N LEU A 156 -0.34 9.67 -1.11
CA LEU A 156 -1.13 9.61 -2.33
C LEU A 156 -2.49 10.29 -2.12
N PRO A 157 -2.97 11.07 -3.11
CA PRO A 157 -4.23 11.81 -2.99
C PRO A 157 -5.45 10.93 -3.30
N PHE A 158 -5.52 9.73 -2.71
CA PHE A 158 -6.62 8.79 -2.91
C PHE A 158 -7.29 8.40 -1.60
N GLY A 159 -8.63 8.31 -1.63
CA GLY A 159 -9.39 7.54 -0.65
C GLY A 159 -9.22 6.03 -0.87
N GLY A 160 -9.62 5.22 0.10
CA GLY A 160 -9.50 3.77 0.04
C GLY A 160 -10.77 3.11 -0.45
N SER A 161 -10.65 2.23 -1.43
CA SER A 161 -11.73 1.35 -1.87
C SER A 161 -11.23 -0.09 -1.98
N LYS A 162 -12.16 -1.03 -2.14
CA LYS A 162 -11.88 -2.41 -2.52
C LYS A 162 -13.11 -2.99 -3.17
N GLY A 163 -12.95 -3.91 -4.11
CA GLY A 163 -14.03 -4.76 -4.53
C GLY A 163 -13.62 -6.22 -4.69
N GLY A 164 -14.61 -7.06 -4.86
CA GLY A 164 -14.42 -8.47 -5.14
C GLY A 164 -15.63 -9.10 -5.80
N ILE A 165 -15.41 -10.22 -6.47
CA ILE A 165 -16.44 -11.06 -7.06
C ILE A 165 -16.27 -12.47 -6.49
N ARG A 166 -17.36 -13.02 -5.94
CA ARG A 166 -17.35 -14.30 -5.23
C ARG A 166 -17.40 -15.48 -6.20
N ILE A 167 -16.25 -15.78 -6.81
CA ILE A 167 -16.08 -16.85 -7.80
C ILE A 167 -14.73 -17.56 -7.65
N ASP A 168 -14.67 -18.83 -8.06
CA ASP A 168 -13.40 -19.51 -8.35
C ASP A 168 -13.10 -19.36 -9.85
N PRO A 169 -12.14 -18.49 -10.25
CA PRO A 169 -11.89 -18.20 -11.65
C PRO A 169 -11.39 -19.40 -12.45
N LYS A 170 -10.90 -20.47 -11.81
CA LYS A 170 -10.49 -21.71 -12.48
C LYS A 170 -11.68 -22.48 -13.05
N LYS A 171 -12.89 -22.24 -12.53
CA LYS A 171 -14.13 -22.91 -12.97
C LYS A 171 -14.81 -22.21 -14.15
N TYR A 172 -14.24 -21.13 -14.67
CA TYR A 172 -14.80 -20.35 -15.76
C TYR A 172 -13.82 -20.26 -16.93
N THR A 173 -14.38 -20.26 -18.13
CA THR A 173 -13.64 -19.94 -19.34
C THR A 173 -13.27 -18.46 -19.39
N VAL A 174 -12.29 -18.10 -20.21
CA VAL A 174 -11.89 -16.69 -20.41
C VAL A 174 -13.06 -15.84 -20.90
N LYS A 175 -13.95 -16.40 -21.74
CA LYS A 175 -15.15 -15.72 -22.24
C LYS A 175 -16.16 -15.44 -21.12
N GLU A 176 -16.38 -16.41 -20.22
CA GLU A 176 -17.26 -16.22 -19.07
C GLU A 176 -16.68 -15.19 -18.09
N LEU A 177 -15.38 -15.23 -17.80
CA LEU A 177 -14.70 -14.22 -16.98
C LEU A 177 -14.81 -12.81 -17.57
N GLN A 178 -14.71 -12.69 -18.90
CA GLN A 178 -14.95 -11.42 -19.59
C GLN A 178 -16.38 -10.92 -19.38
N THR A 179 -17.38 -11.77 -19.57
CA THR A 179 -18.78 -11.44 -19.34
C THR A 179 -19.03 -11.01 -17.90
N ILE A 180 -18.50 -11.75 -16.92
CA ILE A 180 -18.59 -11.43 -15.49
C ILE A 180 -17.97 -10.05 -15.20
N THR A 181 -16.75 -9.82 -15.67
CA THR A 181 -16.02 -8.56 -15.43
C THR A 181 -16.76 -7.36 -16.04
N ARG A 182 -17.24 -7.49 -17.28
CA ARG A 182 -18.01 -6.43 -17.96
C ARG A 182 -19.34 -6.18 -17.25
N ARG A 183 -20.05 -7.24 -16.86
CA ARG A 183 -21.34 -7.08 -16.18
C ARG A 183 -21.19 -6.45 -14.81
N TYR A 184 -20.21 -6.89 -14.02
CA TYR A 184 -19.87 -6.28 -12.75
C TYR A 184 -19.53 -4.78 -12.91
N THR A 185 -18.71 -4.44 -13.91
CA THR A 185 -18.38 -3.05 -14.26
C THR A 185 -19.64 -2.22 -14.50
N MET A 186 -20.59 -2.74 -15.27
CA MET A 186 -21.87 -2.05 -15.53
C MET A 186 -22.72 -1.87 -14.27
N GLU A 187 -22.76 -2.86 -13.38
CA GLU A 187 -23.48 -2.75 -12.11
C GLU A 187 -22.88 -1.66 -11.20
N LEU A 188 -21.55 -1.52 -11.19
CA LEU A 188 -20.88 -0.44 -10.45
C LEU A 188 -21.10 0.94 -11.09
N LEU A 189 -21.01 1.04 -12.41
CA LEU A 189 -21.19 2.32 -13.13
C LEU A 189 -22.59 2.90 -12.94
N LYS A 190 -23.63 2.06 -13.04
CA LYS A 190 -25.04 2.47 -12.83
C LYS A 190 -25.29 3.07 -11.45
N ARG A 191 -24.46 2.73 -10.46
CA ARG A 191 -24.57 3.16 -9.06
C ARG A 191 -23.49 4.15 -8.66
N ASN A 192 -22.76 4.70 -9.64
CA ASN A 192 -21.73 5.70 -9.43
C ASN A 192 -20.60 5.24 -8.47
N MET A 193 -20.28 3.94 -8.50
CA MET A 193 -19.27 3.34 -7.62
C MET A 193 -17.87 3.30 -8.23
N ILE A 194 -17.74 3.50 -9.54
CA ILE A 194 -16.46 3.63 -10.25
C ILE A 194 -16.55 4.75 -11.28
N GLY A 195 -15.42 5.42 -11.52
CA GLY A 195 -15.31 6.59 -12.39
C GLY A 195 -13.89 7.18 -12.28
N PRO A 196 -13.31 7.79 -13.33
CA PRO A 196 -11.95 8.34 -13.21
C PRO A 196 -11.81 9.35 -12.06
N GLY A 197 -12.83 10.18 -11.84
CA GLY A 197 -12.89 11.13 -10.71
C GLY A 197 -13.60 10.61 -9.47
N ILE A 198 -13.97 9.32 -9.40
CA ILE A 198 -14.79 8.76 -8.31
C ILE A 198 -14.03 7.66 -7.60
N ASP A 199 -13.73 6.56 -8.29
CA ASP A 199 -13.07 5.39 -7.75
C ASP A 199 -12.43 4.62 -8.91
N VAL A 200 -11.13 4.37 -8.77
CA VAL A 200 -10.24 3.81 -9.80
C VAL A 200 -9.79 2.42 -9.37
N PRO A 201 -10.32 1.34 -9.97
CA PRO A 201 -9.92 0.00 -9.58
C PRO A 201 -8.48 -0.38 -9.99
N ALA A 202 -8.02 -1.54 -9.53
CA ALA A 202 -6.75 -2.16 -9.91
C ALA A 202 -6.87 -3.70 -9.86
N PRO A 203 -5.87 -4.44 -10.34
CA PRO A 203 -5.76 -5.87 -10.09
C PRO A 203 -5.59 -6.18 -8.59
N ASP A 204 -6.05 -7.36 -8.19
CA ASP A 204 -5.83 -8.01 -6.90
C ASP A 204 -5.72 -9.52 -7.11
N VAL A 205 -5.90 -10.33 -6.06
CA VAL A 205 -5.87 -11.79 -6.14
C VAL A 205 -6.79 -12.30 -7.26
N ASN A 206 -6.21 -13.11 -8.15
CA ASN A 206 -6.81 -13.71 -9.34
C ASN A 206 -7.38 -12.74 -10.39
N THR A 207 -6.98 -11.47 -10.37
CA THR A 207 -7.22 -10.55 -11.49
C THR A 207 -5.90 -9.98 -12.00
N SER A 208 -5.90 -9.51 -13.25
CA SER A 208 -4.68 -9.19 -13.99
C SER A 208 -4.92 -8.01 -14.94
N PRO A 209 -3.90 -7.57 -15.69
CA PRO A 209 -4.10 -6.59 -16.76
C PRO A 209 -5.21 -6.98 -17.76
N ARG A 210 -5.52 -8.27 -17.92
CA ARG A 210 -6.62 -8.74 -18.78
C ARG A 210 -7.98 -8.23 -18.31
N GLU A 211 -8.31 -8.42 -17.03
CA GLU A 211 -9.57 -7.96 -16.46
C GLU A 211 -9.66 -6.43 -16.48
N MET A 212 -8.55 -5.74 -16.23
CA MET A 212 -8.51 -4.26 -16.30
C MET A 212 -8.75 -3.76 -17.72
N ALA A 213 -8.25 -4.48 -18.73
CA ALA A 213 -8.51 -4.18 -20.14
C ALA A 213 -9.99 -4.32 -20.51
N TRP A 214 -10.68 -5.33 -19.97
CA TRP A 214 -12.12 -5.48 -20.19
C TRP A 214 -12.93 -4.38 -19.51
N LEU A 215 -12.51 -3.96 -18.31
CA LEU A 215 -13.15 -2.89 -17.55
C LEU A 215 -13.05 -1.55 -18.30
N VAL A 216 -11.85 -1.16 -18.73
CA VAL A 216 -11.66 0.12 -19.48
C VAL A 216 -12.42 0.12 -20.80
N ASP A 217 -12.38 -0.99 -21.57
CA ASP A 217 -13.12 -1.11 -22.82
C ASP A 217 -14.64 -1.02 -22.62
N GLN A 218 -15.15 -1.64 -21.55
CA GLN A 218 -16.56 -1.57 -21.20
C GLN A 218 -16.99 -0.14 -20.85
N TYR A 219 -16.18 0.58 -20.08
CA TYR A 219 -16.44 1.98 -19.72
C TYR A 219 -16.43 2.88 -20.96
N MET A 220 -15.37 2.81 -21.78
CA MET A 220 -15.21 3.64 -22.99
C MET A 220 -16.35 3.47 -23.98
N LYS A 221 -16.89 2.25 -24.14
CA LYS A 221 -18.00 1.96 -25.05
C LYS A 221 -19.38 2.30 -24.51
N THR A 222 -19.49 2.67 -23.22
CA THR A 222 -20.78 2.92 -22.56
C THR A 222 -20.80 4.30 -21.89
N PHE A 223 -20.63 4.36 -20.58
CA PHE A 223 -20.72 5.60 -19.80
C PHE A 223 -19.61 6.60 -20.12
N GLY A 224 -18.41 6.11 -20.47
CA GLY A 224 -17.21 6.92 -20.71
C GLY A 224 -17.00 7.37 -22.16
N HIS A 225 -17.95 7.18 -23.08
CA HIS A 225 -17.76 7.47 -24.51
C HIS A 225 -17.44 8.94 -24.84
N LYS A 226 -17.77 9.88 -23.93
CA LYS A 226 -17.45 11.32 -24.01
C LYS A 226 -16.40 11.76 -23.00
N ASP A 227 -15.90 10.85 -22.17
CA ASP A 227 -14.95 11.16 -21.11
C ASP A 227 -13.54 11.11 -21.67
N ILE A 228 -12.90 12.27 -21.79
CA ILE A 228 -11.51 12.37 -22.27
C ILE A 228 -10.55 11.57 -21.38
N ASN A 229 -10.87 11.40 -20.10
CA ASN A 229 -10.06 10.68 -19.13
C ASN A 229 -10.50 9.22 -18.98
N ALA A 230 -11.23 8.66 -19.96
CA ALA A 230 -11.82 7.33 -19.82
C ALA A 230 -10.80 6.21 -19.57
N ALA A 231 -9.57 6.33 -20.10
CA ALA A 231 -8.50 5.37 -19.84
C ALA A 231 -8.03 5.35 -18.37
N ALA A 232 -8.31 6.41 -17.61
CA ALA A 232 -7.96 6.54 -16.19
C ALA A 232 -8.98 5.90 -15.24
N ILE A 233 -10.07 5.30 -15.76
CA ILE A 233 -11.09 4.58 -14.96
C ILE A 233 -10.48 3.46 -14.11
N VAL A 234 -9.38 2.86 -14.56
CA VAL A 234 -8.73 1.72 -13.92
C VAL A 234 -7.22 1.76 -14.13
N THR A 235 -6.47 1.15 -13.23
CA THR A 235 -5.00 1.03 -13.29
C THR A 235 -4.56 -0.42 -13.34
N GLY A 236 -3.28 -0.71 -13.54
CA GLY A 236 -2.76 -2.05 -13.77
C GLY A 236 -3.11 -2.57 -15.17
N LYS A 237 -3.32 -1.68 -16.13
CA LYS A 237 -3.66 -2.02 -17.51
C LYS A 237 -2.43 -2.56 -18.27
N PRO A 238 -2.63 -3.31 -19.37
CA PRO A 238 -1.56 -3.59 -20.32
C PRO A 238 -0.96 -2.28 -20.85
N VAL A 239 0.36 -2.25 -21.04
CA VAL A 239 1.09 -1.05 -21.46
C VAL A 239 0.53 -0.44 -22.74
N HIS A 240 0.15 -1.28 -23.71
CA HIS A 240 -0.36 -0.86 -25.02
C HIS A 240 -1.77 -0.24 -25.00
N ILE A 241 -2.47 -0.24 -23.86
CA ILE A 241 -3.77 0.44 -23.68
C ILE A 241 -3.76 1.49 -22.55
N GLY A 242 -2.60 2.08 -22.27
CA GLY A 242 -2.46 3.12 -21.24
C GLY A 242 -1.96 2.62 -19.89
N GLY A 243 -1.43 1.40 -19.82
CA GLY A 243 -0.64 0.95 -18.68
C GLY A 243 0.68 1.72 -18.54
N ILE A 244 1.35 1.56 -17.39
CA ILE A 244 2.65 2.20 -17.12
C ILE A 244 3.78 1.18 -17.05
N ASN A 245 4.94 1.53 -17.62
CA ASN A 245 6.15 0.74 -17.45
C ASN A 245 6.66 0.81 -16.00
N GLY A 246 7.31 -0.25 -15.53
CA GLY A 246 7.82 -0.35 -14.16
C GLY A 246 6.79 -0.83 -13.13
N ARG A 247 5.47 -0.87 -13.46
CA ARG A 247 4.43 -1.35 -12.52
C ARG A 247 4.65 -2.77 -12.03
N PHE A 248 5.16 -3.65 -12.89
CA PHE A 248 5.37 -5.06 -12.57
C PHE A 248 6.35 -5.24 -11.40
N ALA A 249 7.49 -4.54 -11.43
CA ALA A 249 8.51 -4.59 -10.39
C ALA A 249 8.25 -3.67 -9.18
N ALA A 250 7.25 -2.77 -9.27
CA ALA A 250 7.06 -1.67 -8.33
C ALA A 250 6.93 -2.07 -6.86
N THR A 251 6.22 -3.17 -6.56
CA THR A 251 6.01 -3.61 -5.18
C THR A 251 7.31 -4.14 -4.56
N GLY A 252 8.01 -5.06 -5.23
CA GLY A 252 9.30 -5.57 -4.72
C GLY A 252 10.39 -4.48 -4.65
N ARG A 253 10.33 -3.51 -5.57
CA ARG A 253 11.16 -2.30 -5.53
C ARG A 253 10.84 -1.44 -4.30
N GLY A 254 9.56 -1.28 -3.96
CA GLY A 254 9.12 -0.61 -2.73
C GLY A 254 9.69 -1.27 -1.47
N VAL A 255 9.72 -2.61 -1.42
CA VAL A 255 10.30 -3.37 -0.30
C VAL A 255 11.76 -3.00 -0.12
N TRP A 256 12.56 -3.07 -1.19
CA TRP A 256 13.97 -2.67 -1.14
C TRP A 256 14.14 -1.20 -0.70
N LYS A 257 13.44 -0.25 -1.34
CA LYS A 257 13.55 1.19 -1.00
C LYS A 257 13.16 1.50 0.45
N SER A 258 12.14 0.80 0.96
CA SER A 258 11.73 0.94 2.36
C SER A 258 12.81 0.44 3.31
N GLY A 259 13.45 -0.71 3.02
CA GLY A 259 14.58 -1.21 3.79
C GLY A 259 15.78 -0.26 3.70
N ASP A 260 16.06 0.28 2.52
CA ASP A 260 17.17 1.21 2.28
C ASP A 260 17.01 2.47 3.13
N MET A 261 15.80 3.00 3.23
CA MET A 261 15.50 4.17 4.06
C MET A 261 15.92 3.98 5.53
N PHE A 262 15.78 2.77 6.09
CA PHE A 262 16.21 2.49 7.47
C PHE A 262 17.68 2.05 7.55
N LEU A 263 18.13 1.20 6.65
CA LEU A 263 19.50 0.66 6.64
C LEU A 263 20.59 1.71 6.39
N GLN A 264 20.27 2.81 5.72
CA GLN A 264 21.20 3.91 5.51
C GLN A 264 21.24 4.89 6.69
N ASP A 265 20.33 4.74 7.66
CA ASP A 265 20.21 5.66 8.79
C ASP A 265 20.90 5.09 10.03
N LYS A 266 21.96 5.79 10.47
CA LYS A 266 22.81 5.34 11.57
C LYS A 266 22.04 5.24 12.88
N GLU A 267 21.16 6.19 13.20
CA GLU A 267 20.44 6.19 14.49
C GLU A 267 19.51 4.97 14.60
N TRP A 268 18.84 4.63 13.52
CA TRP A 268 17.96 3.46 13.44
C TRP A 268 18.72 2.14 13.45
N MET A 269 19.91 2.11 12.88
CA MET A 269 20.77 0.92 12.89
C MET A 269 21.44 0.71 14.25
N ASP A 270 21.86 1.79 14.92
CA ASP A 270 22.38 1.74 16.28
C ASP A 270 21.31 1.24 17.27
N LEU A 271 20.04 1.63 17.11
CA LEU A 271 18.90 1.16 17.92
C LEU A 271 18.79 -0.37 17.97
N ILE A 272 19.10 -1.06 16.87
CA ILE A 272 19.02 -2.53 16.76
C ILE A 272 20.41 -3.21 16.78
N GLY A 273 21.46 -2.45 17.08
CA GLY A 273 22.85 -2.93 17.09
C GLY A 273 23.26 -3.55 15.75
N PHE A 274 22.98 -2.85 14.65
CA PHE A 274 23.19 -3.33 13.29
C PHE A 274 24.06 -2.33 12.50
N LYS A 275 24.82 -2.81 11.50
CA LYS A 275 25.67 -1.94 10.66
C LYS A 275 24.84 -1.31 9.54
N THR A 276 25.13 -0.08 9.15
CA THR A 276 24.50 0.57 7.99
C THR A 276 24.87 -0.07 6.65
N GLY A 277 24.05 0.15 5.63
CA GLY A 277 24.26 -0.34 4.25
C GLY A 277 23.70 -1.74 4.00
N TRP A 278 23.82 -2.24 2.77
CA TRP A 278 23.32 -3.58 2.37
C TRP A 278 24.41 -4.65 2.29
N GLU A 279 25.66 -4.23 2.13
CA GLU A 279 26.80 -5.09 1.84
C GLU A 279 26.94 -6.24 2.86
N ASP A 280 27.11 -7.45 2.34
CA ASP A 280 27.29 -8.72 3.08
C ASP A 280 26.14 -9.15 4.01
N LYS A 281 25.04 -8.40 4.11
CA LYS A 281 23.89 -8.79 4.93
C LYS A 281 23.21 -10.04 4.37
N LYS A 282 22.94 -11.01 5.24
CA LYS A 282 22.25 -12.26 4.92
C LYS A 282 20.75 -12.01 4.86
N VAL A 283 20.15 -12.32 3.71
CA VAL A 283 18.72 -12.10 3.46
C VAL A 283 18.02 -13.40 3.15
N ILE A 284 16.87 -13.63 3.81
CA ILE A 284 15.93 -14.70 3.47
C ILE A 284 14.65 -14.08 2.91
N VAL A 285 14.17 -14.62 1.80
CA VAL A 285 12.95 -14.16 1.13
C VAL A 285 11.93 -15.27 1.14
N GLN A 286 10.74 -15.01 1.68
CA GLN A 286 9.65 -15.97 1.63
C GLN A 286 8.68 -15.63 0.50
N GLY A 287 8.52 -16.55 -0.44
CA GLY A 287 7.77 -16.41 -1.68
C GLY A 287 8.60 -15.76 -2.77
N PHE A 288 8.93 -16.49 -3.83
CA PHE A 288 9.63 -15.97 -5.01
C PHE A 288 8.63 -15.60 -6.13
N GLY A 289 7.44 -15.14 -5.75
CA GLY A 289 6.45 -14.53 -6.64
C GLY A 289 6.88 -13.15 -7.14
N ASN A 290 5.93 -12.37 -7.67
CA ASN A 290 6.25 -11.05 -8.22
C ASN A 290 6.93 -10.12 -7.19
N VAL A 291 6.43 -10.06 -5.95
CA VAL A 291 7.03 -9.19 -4.92
C VAL A 291 8.42 -9.68 -4.52
N GLY A 292 8.52 -10.94 -4.07
CA GLY A 292 9.76 -11.47 -3.53
C GLY A 292 10.86 -11.64 -4.56
N SER A 293 10.57 -12.00 -5.83
CA SER A 293 11.62 -12.11 -6.85
C SER A 293 12.27 -10.76 -7.15
N PHE A 294 11.48 -9.68 -7.23
CA PHE A 294 12.01 -8.34 -7.45
C PHE A 294 12.67 -7.77 -6.18
N ALA A 295 12.10 -8.02 -5.00
CA ALA A 295 12.74 -7.62 -3.74
C ALA A 295 14.12 -8.28 -3.60
N ALA A 296 14.19 -9.61 -3.79
CA ALA A 296 15.45 -10.37 -3.81
C ALA A 296 16.44 -9.80 -4.83
N LYS A 297 15.97 -9.45 -6.04
CA LYS A 297 16.82 -8.89 -7.08
C LYS A 297 17.44 -7.55 -6.65
N PHE A 298 16.64 -6.62 -6.12
CA PHE A 298 17.13 -5.30 -5.77
C PHE A 298 18.04 -5.30 -4.53
N VAL A 299 17.77 -6.13 -3.52
CA VAL A 299 18.69 -6.28 -2.38
C VAL A 299 20.01 -6.95 -2.81
N HIS A 300 19.96 -7.91 -3.74
CA HIS A 300 21.14 -8.53 -4.32
C HIS A 300 21.98 -7.52 -5.12
N GLU A 301 21.34 -6.69 -5.96
CA GLU A 301 22.00 -5.60 -6.70
C GLU A 301 22.59 -4.52 -5.77
N ALA A 302 22.02 -4.36 -4.57
CA ALA A 302 22.53 -3.46 -3.53
C ALA A 302 23.71 -4.05 -2.72
N GLY A 303 24.08 -5.31 -2.94
CA GLY A 303 25.23 -5.97 -2.31
C GLY A 303 24.89 -6.95 -1.17
N ALA A 304 23.60 -7.20 -0.91
CA ALA A 304 23.19 -8.18 0.09
C ALA A 304 23.30 -9.62 -0.44
N LYS A 305 23.54 -10.58 0.48
CA LYS A 305 23.60 -12.02 0.16
C LYS A 305 22.24 -12.64 0.39
N VAL A 306 21.52 -12.94 -0.69
CA VAL A 306 20.27 -13.71 -0.61
C VAL A 306 20.62 -15.17 -0.35
N ILE A 307 20.61 -15.59 0.92
CA ILE A 307 21.05 -16.93 1.34
C ILE A 307 19.94 -17.97 1.31
N GLY A 308 18.68 -17.53 1.21
CA GLY A 308 17.53 -18.41 1.32
C GLY A 308 16.28 -17.88 0.60
N ILE A 309 15.58 -18.78 -0.09
CA ILE A 309 14.27 -18.51 -0.68
C ILE A 309 13.31 -19.61 -0.23
N GLN A 310 12.27 -19.24 0.53
CA GLN A 310 11.23 -20.16 1.00
C GLN A 310 10.05 -20.14 0.04
N GLU A 311 9.66 -21.27 -0.53
CA GLU A 311 8.41 -21.48 -1.26
C GLU A 311 7.42 -22.31 -0.41
N VAL A 312 6.27 -22.66 -0.97
CA VAL A 312 5.23 -23.41 -0.24
C VAL A 312 5.68 -24.82 0.13
N ASP A 313 6.35 -25.54 -0.79
CA ASP A 313 6.69 -26.96 -0.64
C ASP A 313 8.20 -27.26 -0.49
N PHE A 314 9.05 -26.25 -0.64
CA PHE A 314 10.50 -26.37 -0.50
C PHE A 314 11.15 -25.01 -0.21
N ALA A 315 12.43 -25.04 0.12
CA ALA A 315 13.30 -23.88 0.23
C ALA A 315 14.58 -24.11 -0.59
N LEU A 316 15.15 -23.03 -1.12
CA LEU A 316 16.49 -23.02 -1.68
C LEU A 316 17.42 -22.30 -0.70
N THR A 317 18.58 -22.89 -0.40
CA THR A 317 19.59 -22.27 0.45
C THR A 317 20.97 -22.29 -0.21
N ASN A 318 21.71 -21.21 -0.02
CA ASN A 318 23.13 -21.12 -0.37
C ASN A 318 23.80 -20.13 0.59
N ALA A 319 24.72 -20.63 1.42
CA ALA A 319 25.41 -19.80 2.42
C ALA A 319 26.26 -18.68 1.80
N ASP A 320 26.79 -18.90 0.60
CA ASP A 320 27.59 -17.92 -0.15
C ASP A 320 26.71 -16.90 -0.90
N GLY A 321 25.40 -17.16 -0.95
CA GLY A 321 24.41 -16.33 -1.65
C GLY A 321 23.95 -16.93 -2.97
N ILE A 322 22.69 -16.70 -3.29
CA ILE A 322 22.03 -17.10 -4.53
C ILE A 322 22.13 -15.94 -5.53
N ASP A 323 22.67 -16.19 -6.72
CA ASP A 323 22.56 -15.23 -7.84
C ASP A 323 21.09 -15.14 -8.27
N VAL A 324 20.44 -14.05 -7.86
CA VAL A 324 19.01 -13.84 -8.10
C VAL A 324 18.72 -13.60 -9.58
N ASN A 325 19.65 -12.98 -10.32
CA ASN A 325 19.47 -12.73 -11.74
C ASN A 325 19.49 -14.04 -12.53
N ASP A 326 20.39 -14.96 -12.19
CA ASP A 326 20.43 -16.31 -12.75
C ASP A 326 19.18 -17.13 -12.37
N LEU A 327 18.76 -17.06 -11.10
CA LEU A 327 17.56 -17.75 -10.63
C LEU A 327 16.28 -17.25 -11.34
N MET A 328 16.17 -15.94 -11.59
CA MET A 328 15.05 -15.38 -12.35
C MET A 328 15.02 -15.89 -13.79
N LYS A 329 16.19 -16.05 -14.44
CA LYS A 329 16.29 -16.67 -15.78
C LYS A 329 15.86 -18.13 -15.75
N TYR A 330 16.38 -18.91 -14.78
CA TYR A 330 15.97 -20.29 -14.56
C TYR A 330 14.46 -20.42 -14.39
N LYS A 331 13.85 -19.58 -13.55
CA LYS A 331 12.39 -19.54 -13.37
C LYS A 331 11.64 -19.21 -14.67
N ALA A 332 12.16 -18.27 -15.46
CA ALA A 332 11.51 -17.89 -16.72
C ALA A 332 11.45 -19.06 -17.71
N GLU A 333 12.50 -19.89 -17.74
CA GLU A 333 12.62 -21.08 -18.59
C GLU A 333 11.83 -22.28 -18.03
N LYS A 334 12.03 -22.64 -16.76
CA LYS A 334 11.47 -23.84 -16.12
C LYS A 334 10.09 -23.63 -15.50
N LYS A 335 9.62 -22.39 -15.41
CA LYS A 335 8.37 -21.97 -14.72
C LYS A 335 8.32 -22.27 -13.22
N SER A 336 9.42 -22.75 -12.65
CA SER A 336 9.63 -23.02 -11.22
C SER A 336 11.08 -22.73 -10.86
N ILE A 337 11.36 -22.49 -9.58
CA ILE A 337 12.73 -22.43 -9.05
C ILE A 337 13.20 -23.76 -8.47
N LYS A 338 12.31 -24.77 -8.40
CA LYS A 338 12.62 -26.11 -7.92
C LYS A 338 13.66 -26.79 -8.82
N GLY A 339 14.63 -27.49 -8.23
CA GLY A 339 15.71 -28.14 -8.97
C GLY A 339 16.78 -27.18 -9.52
N TYR A 340 16.88 -25.96 -8.98
CA TYR A 340 17.97 -25.04 -9.32
C TYR A 340 19.31 -25.55 -8.76
N SER A 341 20.26 -25.88 -9.65
CA SER A 341 21.49 -26.62 -9.30
C SER A 341 22.52 -25.82 -8.49
N LYS A 342 22.43 -24.49 -8.49
CA LYS A 342 23.37 -23.60 -7.78
C LYS A 342 22.89 -23.23 -6.36
N ALA A 343 21.87 -23.91 -5.84
CA ALA A 343 21.43 -23.81 -4.45
C ALA A 343 21.01 -25.20 -3.95
N LYS A 344 21.08 -25.42 -2.64
CA LYS A 344 20.61 -26.65 -2.02
C LYS A 344 19.10 -26.56 -1.80
N GLU A 345 18.37 -27.53 -2.34
CA GLU A 345 16.94 -27.68 -2.04
C GLU A 345 16.74 -28.38 -0.70
N SER A 346 15.87 -27.84 0.14
CA SER A 346 15.45 -28.42 1.43
C SER A 346 13.92 -28.39 1.54
N LYS A 347 13.36 -29.27 2.38
CA LYS A 347 11.95 -29.20 2.78
C LYS A 347 11.75 -28.48 4.11
N GLU A 348 12.84 -28.09 4.76
CA GLU A 348 12.81 -27.38 6.03
C GLU A 348 12.27 -25.96 5.82
N ASN A 349 11.52 -25.48 6.81
CA ASN A 349 11.07 -24.10 6.83
C ASN A 349 12.22 -23.20 7.28
N ILE A 350 12.68 -22.31 6.40
CA ILE A 350 13.82 -21.44 6.65
C ILE A 350 13.44 -20.06 7.21
N LEU A 351 12.17 -19.83 7.59
CA LEU A 351 11.73 -18.57 8.21
C LEU A 351 12.48 -18.25 9.52
N THR A 352 12.94 -19.28 10.23
CA THR A 352 13.65 -19.17 11.52
C THR A 352 15.15 -19.43 11.39
N ALA A 353 15.66 -19.59 10.17
CA ALA A 353 17.09 -19.78 9.93
C ALA A 353 17.89 -18.51 10.24
N ASP A 354 19.21 -18.67 10.47
CA ASP A 354 20.12 -17.57 10.74
C ASP A 354 20.22 -16.61 9.54
N CYS A 355 19.66 -15.41 9.68
CA CYS A 355 19.74 -14.33 8.72
C CYS A 355 19.67 -12.98 9.41
N ASP A 356 20.10 -11.94 8.72
CA ASP A 356 20.02 -10.58 9.25
C ASP A 356 18.68 -9.91 8.91
N ILE A 357 18.18 -10.17 7.69
CA ILE A 357 16.97 -9.57 7.12
C ILE A 357 16.02 -10.67 6.64
N LEU A 358 14.76 -10.62 7.08
CA LEU A 358 13.70 -11.49 6.62
C LEU A 358 12.67 -10.69 5.80
N MET A 359 12.36 -11.17 4.59
CA MET A 359 11.39 -10.52 3.69
C MET A 359 10.18 -11.45 3.42
N PRO A 360 9.13 -11.43 4.26
CA PRO A 360 7.91 -12.19 3.99
C PRO A 360 7.13 -11.58 2.83
N CYS A 361 7.11 -12.27 1.69
CA CYS A 361 6.57 -11.81 0.41
C CYS A 361 5.53 -12.77 -0.21
N ALA A 362 5.04 -13.79 0.52
CA ALA A 362 4.06 -14.76 0.01
C ALA A 362 2.61 -14.45 0.41
N THR A 363 2.24 -14.79 1.65
CA THR A 363 0.85 -14.73 2.16
C THR A 363 0.77 -14.02 3.52
N GLN A 364 -0.45 -13.73 3.95
CA GLN A 364 -0.74 -13.20 5.28
C GLN A 364 -0.47 -14.24 6.39
N LYS A 365 -0.24 -13.76 7.62
CA LYS A 365 -0.15 -14.54 8.87
C LYS A 365 0.87 -15.68 8.85
N VAL A 366 2.04 -15.42 8.26
CA VAL A 366 3.17 -16.37 8.18
C VAL A 366 4.09 -16.28 9.40
N ILE A 367 4.09 -15.14 10.09
CA ILE A 367 4.80 -14.92 11.35
C ILE A 367 3.74 -14.83 12.46
N THR A 368 3.71 -15.86 13.30
CA THR A 368 2.72 -16.06 14.37
C THR A 368 3.42 -16.17 15.72
N SER A 369 2.65 -16.18 16.81
CA SER A 369 3.20 -16.36 18.16
C SER A 369 3.99 -17.66 18.32
N GLU A 370 3.79 -18.65 17.44
CA GLU A 370 4.49 -19.93 17.48
C GLU A 370 5.92 -19.87 16.96
N ASN A 371 6.20 -19.02 15.97
CA ASN A 371 7.53 -18.96 15.34
C ASN A 371 8.29 -17.65 15.59
N ALA A 372 7.62 -16.60 16.10
CA ALA A 372 8.22 -15.30 16.35
C ALA A 372 9.44 -15.35 17.31
N ASN A 373 9.39 -16.24 18.31
CA ASN A 373 10.50 -16.46 19.24
C ASN A 373 11.75 -16.99 18.54
N ASP A 374 11.58 -17.80 17.51
CA ASP A 374 12.68 -18.48 16.81
C ASP A 374 13.29 -17.65 15.68
N ILE A 375 12.59 -16.62 15.19
CA ILE A 375 13.11 -15.71 14.17
C ILE A 375 14.40 -15.04 14.65
N LYS A 376 15.47 -15.13 13.85
CA LYS A 376 16.80 -14.56 14.16
C LYS A 376 17.07 -13.20 13.50
N ALA A 377 16.26 -12.83 12.52
CA ALA A 377 16.40 -11.56 11.80
C ALA A 377 16.29 -10.35 12.73
N LYS A 378 17.13 -9.35 12.49
CA LYS A 378 17.08 -8.04 13.17
C LYS A 378 16.17 -7.04 12.46
N LEU A 379 15.95 -7.24 11.15
CA LEU A 379 15.10 -6.40 10.32
C LEU A 379 14.11 -7.28 9.54
N ILE A 380 12.84 -6.93 9.61
CA ILE A 380 11.77 -7.59 8.84
C ILE A 380 11.17 -6.58 7.87
N LEU A 381 11.14 -6.92 6.58
CA LEU A 381 10.56 -6.10 5.52
C LEU A 381 9.29 -6.76 4.97
N GLU A 382 8.12 -6.28 5.38
CA GLU A 382 6.84 -6.91 5.07
C GLU A 382 6.39 -6.66 3.62
N GLY A 383 6.82 -7.50 2.69
CA GLY A 383 6.41 -7.43 1.28
C GLY A 383 4.98 -7.90 1.01
N ALA A 384 4.49 -8.89 1.77
CA ALA A 384 3.10 -9.34 1.74
C ALA A 384 2.18 -8.38 2.54
N ASN A 385 0.85 -8.52 2.42
CA ASN A 385 -0.08 -7.82 3.30
C ASN A 385 -0.32 -8.69 4.56
N GLY A 386 -0.19 -8.09 5.74
CA GLY A 386 -0.37 -8.73 7.04
C GLY A 386 0.41 -10.02 7.27
N PRO A 387 1.71 -10.12 6.93
CA PRO A 387 2.46 -11.35 7.16
C PRO A 387 2.66 -11.65 8.65
N THR A 388 2.62 -10.64 9.50
CA THR A 388 2.85 -10.76 10.95
C THR A 388 1.54 -10.54 11.72
N THR A 389 1.20 -11.46 12.63
CA THR A 389 0.06 -11.31 13.55
C THR A 389 0.39 -10.36 14.71
N PRO A 390 -0.61 -9.73 15.37
CA PRO A 390 -0.34 -8.80 16.47
C PRO A 390 0.40 -9.46 17.65
N ALA A 391 0.05 -10.71 17.98
CA ALA A 391 0.73 -11.48 19.01
C ALA A 391 2.22 -11.72 18.67
N ALA A 392 2.51 -12.00 17.39
CA ALA A 392 3.87 -12.20 16.92
C ALA A 392 4.68 -10.90 16.88
N GLU A 393 4.04 -9.80 16.49
CA GLU A 393 4.66 -8.49 16.47
C GLU A 393 5.12 -8.06 17.86
N GLN A 394 4.30 -8.28 18.90
CA GLN A 394 4.70 -7.96 20.28
C GLN A 394 5.98 -8.71 20.68
N ILE A 395 6.07 -10.01 20.40
CA ILE A 395 7.26 -10.83 20.67
C ILE A 395 8.50 -10.28 19.94
N LEU A 396 8.34 -9.86 18.68
CA LEU A 396 9.45 -9.33 17.88
C LEU A 396 9.89 -7.94 18.34
N LEU A 397 8.94 -7.10 18.75
CA LEU A 397 9.23 -5.78 19.33
C LEU A 397 10.02 -5.92 20.63
N ASP A 398 9.62 -6.83 21.52
CA ASP A 398 10.30 -7.09 22.79
C ASP A 398 11.72 -7.64 22.58
N LYS A 399 11.95 -8.35 21.47
CA LYS A 399 13.28 -8.82 21.03
C LYS A 399 14.15 -7.73 20.39
N GLY A 400 13.65 -6.50 20.23
CA GLY A 400 14.36 -5.41 19.57
C GLY A 400 14.46 -5.56 18.05
N VAL A 401 13.58 -6.35 17.43
CA VAL A 401 13.52 -6.47 15.96
C VAL A 401 12.87 -5.22 15.40
N LEU A 402 13.40 -4.69 14.29
CA LEU A 402 12.77 -3.60 13.54
C LEU A 402 11.84 -4.16 12.47
N LEU A 403 10.54 -3.93 12.59
CA LEU A 403 9.54 -4.36 11.61
C LEU A 403 9.13 -3.19 10.73
N VAL A 404 9.48 -3.23 9.44
CA VAL A 404 8.99 -2.23 8.47
C VAL A 404 7.62 -2.70 7.97
N PRO A 405 6.53 -1.98 8.32
CA PRO A 405 5.17 -2.49 8.19
C PRO A 405 4.71 -2.59 6.74
N ASP A 406 3.88 -3.59 6.46
CA ASP A 406 3.37 -3.95 5.14
C ASP A 406 2.79 -2.78 4.34
N PHE A 407 1.92 -1.97 4.94
CA PHE A 407 1.25 -0.89 4.22
C PHE A 407 2.17 0.28 3.88
N TYR A 408 3.40 0.33 4.41
CA TYR A 408 4.47 1.16 3.87
C TYR A 408 5.35 0.36 2.91
N CYS A 409 5.88 -0.78 3.36
CA CYS A 409 6.88 -1.59 2.65
C CYS A 409 6.40 -2.02 1.25
N ASN A 410 5.14 -2.43 1.11
CA ASN A 410 4.57 -2.88 -0.16
C ASN A 410 3.81 -1.79 -0.95
N ALA A 411 3.85 -0.53 -0.49
CA ALA A 411 3.10 0.58 -1.07
C ALA A 411 3.56 0.98 -2.48
N GLY A 412 4.73 0.53 -2.94
CA GLY A 412 5.22 0.81 -4.28
C GLY A 412 4.24 0.40 -5.38
N GLY A 413 3.45 -0.66 -5.15
CA GLY A 413 2.39 -1.06 -6.08
C GLY A 413 1.30 -0.01 -6.27
N VAL A 414 0.81 0.61 -5.19
CA VAL A 414 -0.22 1.65 -5.28
C VAL A 414 0.36 2.98 -5.78
N THR A 415 1.61 3.30 -5.42
CA THR A 415 2.33 4.48 -5.91
C THR A 415 2.49 4.46 -7.42
N VAL A 416 2.90 3.33 -8.00
CA VAL A 416 3.03 3.25 -9.46
C VAL A 416 1.66 3.17 -10.15
N SER A 417 0.63 2.65 -9.48
CA SER A 417 -0.75 2.80 -9.97
C SER A 417 -1.22 4.26 -9.95
N TYR A 418 -0.78 5.08 -9.00
CA TYR A 418 -1.03 6.53 -9.03
C TYR A 418 -0.33 7.20 -10.22
N PHE A 419 0.93 6.85 -10.50
CA PHE A 419 1.62 7.35 -11.70
C PHE A 419 0.95 6.88 -12.99
N GLU A 420 0.43 5.66 -13.05
CA GLU A 420 -0.39 5.21 -14.19
C GLU A 420 -1.64 6.08 -14.34
N TYR A 421 -2.35 6.37 -13.24
CA TYR A 421 -3.50 7.26 -13.27
C TYR A 421 -3.12 8.64 -13.81
N LEU A 422 -2.07 9.27 -13.27
CA LEU A 422 -1.58 10.56 -13.73
C LEU A 422 -1.16 10.55 -15.21
N LYS A 423 -0.49 9.49 -15.68
CA LYS A 423 -0.13 9.33 -17.10
C LYS A 423 -1.38 9.39 -17.99
N ASN A 424 -2.44 8.69 -17.59
CA ASN A 424 -3.70 8.65 -18.35
C ASN A 424 -4.46 9.99 -18.29
N ILE A 425 -4.32 10.77 -17.21
CA ILE A 425 -4.90 12.13 -17.12
C ILE A 425 -4.09 13.14 -17.93
N ASN A 426 -2.75 13.02 -17.96
CA ASN A 426 -1.87 13.94 -18.68
C ASN A 426 -1.79 13.65 -20.18
N HIS A 427 -2.23 12.47 -20.64
CA HIS A 427 -2.17 12.04 -22.04
C HIS A 427 -0.76 12.03 -22.66
N VAL A 428 0.28 12.00 -21.81
CA VAL A 428 1.69 12.02 -22.21
C VAL A 428 2.48 10.98 -21.42
N SER A 429 3.36 10.24 -22.09
CA SER A 429 4.27 9.31 -21.43
C SER A 429 5.39 10.06 -20.70
N TYR A 430 5.75 9.60 -19.51
CA TYR A 430 6.82 10.24 -18.74
C TYR A 430 8.14 10.24 -19.51
N GLY A 431 8.90 11.34 -19.38
CA GLY A 431 10.18 11.54 -20.05
C GLY A 431 10.09 12.08 -21.48
N LYS A 432 8.92 11.95 -22.16
CA LYS A 432 8.78 12.31 -23.58
C LYS A 432 9.19 13.75 -23.90
N MET A 433 8.93 14.70 -22.99
CA MET A 433 9.27 16.11 -23.20
C MET A 433 10.65 16.50 -22.67
N ASN A 434 11.16 15.84 -21.61
CA ASN A 434 12.29 16.36 -20.83
C ASN A 434 13.55 15.49 -20.87
N SER A 435 13.44 14.17 -21.11
CA SER A 435 14.59 13.26 -20.97
C SER A 435 15.76 13.63 -21.88
N LYS A 436 15.51 14.04 -23.13
CA LYS A 436 16.57 14.48 -24.04
C LYS A 436 17.22 15.79 -23.59
N ILE A 437 16.41 16.73 -23.09
CA ILE A 437 16.89 18.02 -22.57
C ILE A 437 17.78 17.79 -21.36
N THR A 438 17.38 16.95 -20.41
CA THR A 438 18.20 16.62 -19.22
C THR A 438 19.53 15.97 -19.61
N SER A 439 19.50 15.01 -20.54
CA SER A 439 20.70 14.36 -21.05
C SER A 439 21.66 15.36 -21.72
N GLN A 440 21.13 16.24 -22.59
CA GLN A 440 21.91 17.29 -23.25
C GLN A 440 22.45 18.33 -22.27
N LEU A 441 21.68 18.68 -21.23
CA LEU A 441 22.13 19.61 -20.19
C LEU A 441 23.31 19.04 -19.42
N ILE A 442 23.28 17.77 -19.02
CA ILE A 442 24.41 17.13 -18.33
C ILE A 442 25.65 17.10 -19.24
N HIS A 443 25.48 16.74 -20.52
CA HIS A 443 26.58 16.80 -21.49
C HIS A 443 27.13 18.23 -21.67
N GLY A 444 26.24 19.22 -21.84
CA GLY A 444 26.62 20.62 -22.04
C GLY A 444 27.35 21.20 -20.83
N VAL A 445 26.90 20.90 -19.62
CA VAL A 445 27.57 21.33 -18.38
C VAL A 445 28.97 20.72 -18.28
N VAL A 446 29.11 19.41 -18.48
CA VAL A 446 30.42 18.74 -18.41
C VAL A 446 31.38 19.27 -19.48
N ASN A 447 30.89 19.46 -20.70
CA ASN A 447 31.69 20.04 -21.78
C ASN A 447 32.08 21.50 -21.50
N SER A 448 31.15 22.32 -20.99
CA SER A 448 31.40 23.73 -20.63
C SER A 448 32.48 23.86 -19.56
N ILE A 449 32.48 22.96 -18.55
CA ILE A 449 33.55 22.92 -17.54
C ILE A 449 34.87 22.53 -18.20
N ASN A 450 34.91 21.47 -19.01
CA ASN A 450 36.12 21.04 -19.70
C ASN A 450 36.68 22.12 -20.64
N GLU A 451 35.82 22.83 -21.38
CA GLU A 451 36.24 23.95 -22.23
C GLU A 451 36.80 25.11 -21.39
N SER A 452 36.15 25.47 -20.29
CA SER A 452 36.62 26.53 -19.39
C SER A 452 37.99 26.21 -18.78
N LEU A 453 38.22 24.96 -18.36
CA LEU A 453 39.51 24.50 -17.86
C LEU A 453 40.60 24.50 -18.94
N LYS A 454 40.26 24.19 -20.20
CA LYS A 454 41.21 24.27 -21.32
C LYS A 454 41.63 25.71 -21.67
N HIS A 455 40.77 26.69 -21.41
CA HIS A 455 41.09 28.11 -21.63
C HIS A 455 41.86 28.76 -20.47
N SER A 456 41.92 28.09 -19.31
CA SER A 456 42.78 28.47 -18.19
C SER A 456 44.25 28.27 -18.59
N LYS A 457 45.06 29.34 -18.56
CA LYS A 457 46.48 29.32 -18.98
C LYS A 457 47.43 28.62 -18.00
N GLU A 458 46.92 28.01 -16.93
CA GLU A 458 47.74 27.40 -15.88
C GLU A 458 47.42 25.90 -15.74
N GLY A 459 48.31 25.03 -16.23
CA GLY A 459 48.32 23.60 -15.93
C GLY A 459 47.54 22.68 -16.89
N GLU A 460 47.96 21.41 -16.96
CA GLU A 460 47.18 20.33 -17.59
C GLU A 460 46.10 19.86 -16.61
N TYR A 461 44.83 20.10 -16.94
CA TYR A 461 43.70 19.61 -16.15
C TYR A 461 43.22 18.25 -16.66
N PRO A 462 42.89 17.29 -15.76
CA PRO A 462 42.27 16.04 -16.17
C PRO A 462 40.88 16.28 -16.76
N GLU A 463 40.50 15.48 -17.75
CA GLU A 463 39.16 15.53 -18.34
C GLU A 463 38.11 15.15 -17.29
N ILE A 464 37.16 16.06 -17.07
CA ILE A 464 36.03 15.78 -16.18
C ILE A 464 35.05 14.89 -16.91
N VAL A 465 34.82 13.71 -16.35
CA VAL A 465 33.86 12.74 -16.85
C VAL A 465 32.76 12.48 -15.83
N PRO A 466 31.50 12.25 -16.26
CA PRO A 466 30.42 11.92 -15.35
C PRO A 466 30.73 10.63 -14.58
N ASN A 467 30.61 10.64 -13.26
CA ASN A 467 30.69 9.43 -12.44
C ASN A 467 29.47 8.50 -12.67
N LYS A 468 29.46 7.30 -12.07
CA LYS A 468 28.40 6.29 -12.26
C LYS A 468 27.00 6.88 -12.03
N ARG A 469 26.80 7.58 -10.92
CA ARG A 469 25.51 8.18 -10.54
C ARG A 469 25.05 9.23 -11.55
N LEU A 470 25.96 10.11 -12.00
CA LEU A 470 25.60 11.13 -12.98
C LEU A 470 25.30 10.53 -14.36
N ARG A 471 25.99 9.45 -14.75
CA ARG A 471 25.66 8.67 -15.97
C ARG A 471 24.27 8.05 -15.89
N GLU A 472 23.90 7.47 -14.76
CA GLU A 472 22.57 6.89 -14.55
C GLU A 472 21.46 7.95 -14.71
N ILE A 473 21.65 9.17 -14.18
CA ILE A 473 20.70 10.27 -14.36
C ILE A 473 20.64 10.73 -15.82
N ARG A 474 21.80 10.88 -16.46
CA ARG A 474 21.92 11.29 -17.87
C ARG A 474 21.22 10.32 -18.82
N ASP A 475 21.33 9.03 -18.52
CA ASP A 475 20.84 7.94 -19.38
C ASP A 475 19.41 7.51 -19.00
N CYS A 476 18.80 8.12 -17.98
CA CYS A 476 17.42 7.94 -17.51
C CYS A 476 16.39 8.42 -18.56
N THR A 477 16.24 7.63 -19.60
CA THR A 477 15.43 7.94 -20.80
C THR A 477 14.21 7.05 -20.92
N LYS A 478 14.15 5.94 -20.19
CA LYS A 478 13.01 5.01 -20.21
C LYS A 478 11.98 5.41 -19.16
N GLU A 479 10.71 5.24 -19.49
CA GLU A 479 9.60 5.48 -18.55
C GLU A 479 9.76 4.69 -17.25
N SER A 480 10.30 3.47 -17.30
CA SER A 480 10.58 2.63 -16.12
C SER A 480 11.54 3.28 -15.13
N ASP A 481 12.55 3.98 -15.64
CA ASP A 481 13.64 4.54 -14.83
C ASP A 481 13.16 5.83 -14.14
N ILE A 482 12.35 6.61 -14.86
CA ILE A 482 11.68 7.79 -14.31
C ILE A 482 10.67 7.40 -13.23
N VAL A 483 9.89 6.34 -13.46
CA VAL A 483 8.95 5.79 -12.48
C VAL A 483 9.68 5.28 -11.24
N ASP A 484 10.84 4.66 -11.41
CA ASP A 484 11.69 4.20 -10.30
C ASP A 484 12.21 5.38 -9.45
N ALA A 485 12.74 6.42 -10.10
CA ALA A 485 13.18 7.64 -9.41
C ALA A 485 12.02 8.31 -8.65
N ALA A 486 10.87 8.47 -9.29
CA ALA A 486 9.68 9.04 -8.66
C ALA A 486 9.18 8.18 -7.48
N LEU A 487 9.26 6.85 -7.60
CA LEU A 487 8.94 5.93 -6.51
C LEU A 487 9.92 6.11 -5.33
N GLN A 488 11.21 6.38 -5.58
CA GLN A 488 12.17 6.68 -4.51
C GLN A 488 11.69 7.85 -3.65
N THR A 489 11.38 8.98 -4.30
CA THR A 489 10.96 10.20 -3.63
C THR A 489 9.74 9.98 -2.72
N VAL A 490 8.76 9.20 -3.21
CA VAL A 490 7.55 8.89 -2.42
C VAL A 490 7.89 8.01 -1.22
N MET A 491 8.70 6.96 -1.42
CA MET A 491 9.08 6.04 -0.35
C MET A 491 9.93 6.73 0.73
N GLU A 492 10.90 7.56 0.34
CA GLU A 492 11.76 8.32 1.26
C GLU A 492 10.96 9.35 2.07
N SER A 493 10.14 10.16 1.40
CA SER A 493 9.29 11.16 2.07
C SER A 493 8.38 10.51 3.11
N SER A 494 7.82 9.34 2.79
CA SER A 494 6.92 8.62 3.67
C SER A 494 7.67 7.96 4.82
N GLY A 495 8.83 7.35 4.54
CA GLY A 495 9.71 6.80 5.57
C GLY A 495 10.20 7.87 6.56
N ALA A 496 10.53 9.06 6.07
CA ALA A 496 10.91 10.19 6.93
C ALA A 496 9.76 10.62 7.85
N GLY A 497 8.53 10.68 7.33
CA GLY A 497 7.34 10.96 8.12
C GLY A 497 7.06 9.89 9.19
N ILE A 498 7.26 8.61 8.86
CA ILE A 498 7.13 7.50 9.82
C ILE A 498 8.18 7.61 10.92
N LYS A 499 9.46 7.84 10.57
CA LYS A 499 10.54 8.03 11.55
C LYS A 499 10.26 9.20 12.49
N ALA A 500 9.88 10.35 11.94
CA ALA A 500 9.53 11.52 12.73
C ALA A 500 8.34 11.25 13.67
N THR A 501 7.35 10.47 13.21
CA THR A 501 6.20 10.07 14.03
C THR A 501 6.62 9.10 15.13
N ALA A 502 7.46 8.11 14.82
CA ALA A 502 7.97 7.17 15.81
C ALA A 502 8.75 7.89 16.93
N ASN A 503 9.60 8.85 16.56
CA ASN A 503 10.34 9.65 17.53
C ASN A 503 9.42 10.56 18.35
N LYS A 504 8.43 11.22 17.71
CA LYS A 504 7.47 12.12 18.40
C LYS A 504 6.65 11.39 19.46
N PHE A 505 6.28 10.14 19.21
CA PHE A 505 5.45 9.32 20.11
C PHE A 505 6.25 8.31 20.93
N GLU A 506 7.58 8.41 20.92
CA GLU A 506 8.49 7.53 21.68
C GLU A 506 8.22 6.03 21.43
N LEU A 507 7.90 5.67 20.18
CA LEU A 507 7.49 4.32 19.79
C LEU A 507 8.66 3.36 19.52
N CYS A 508 9.89 3.86 19.52
CA CYS A 508 11.11 3.09 19.25
C CYS A 508 10.99 2.26 17.95
N ASN A 509 10.94 0.92 18.06
CA ASN A 509 10.86 -0.02 16.95
C ASN A 509 9.42 -0.35 16.49
N ASP A 510 8.36 0.18 17.11
CA ASP A 510 6.96 0.01 16.67
C ASP A 510 6.62 0.96 15.50
N LEU A 511 7.21 0.67 14.34
CA LEU A 511 6.98 1.42 13.11
C LEU A 511 5.56 1.23 12.56
N ARG A 512 4.88 0.12 12.87
CA ARG A 512 3.50 -0.10 12.41
C ARG A 512 2.57 0.93 13.04
N THR A 513 2.62 1.06 14.36
CA THR A 513 1.84 2.08 15.08
C THR A 513 2.22 3.48 14.59
N ALA A 514 3.51 3.77 14.42
CA ALA A 514 3.96 5.06 13.89
C ALA A 514 3.37 5.37 12.49
N ALA A 515 3.35 4.37 11.60
CA ALA A 515 2.82 4.53 10.25
C ALA A 515 1.28 4.68 10.24
N TYR A 516 0.55 4.05 11.17
CA TYR A 516 -0.88 4.29 11.34
C TYR A 516 -1.15 5.70 11.86
N ILE A 517 -0.43 6.15 12.90
CA ILE A 517 -0.54 7.51 13.43
C ILE A 517 -0.26 8.54 12.32
N TRP A 518 0.84 8.36 11.58
CA TRP A 518 1.21 9.19 10.43
C TRP A 518 0.08 9.29 9.38
N SER A 519 -0.59 8.18 9.12
CA SER A 519 -1.70 8.11 8.17
C SER A 519 -2.96 8.78 8.71
N ILE A 520 -3.33 8.50 9.96
CA ILE A 520 -4.53 9.04 10.62
C ILE A 520 -4.42 10.55 10.75
N PHE A 521 -3.27 11.12 11.11
CA PHE A 521 -3.10 12.59 11.17
C PHE A 521 -3.48 13.28 9.86
N LYS A 522 -3.04 12.73 8.72
CA LYS A 522 -3.34 13.30 7.40
C LYS A 522 -4.82 13.22 7.05
N ILE A 523 -5.46 12.11 7.37
CA ILE A 523 -6.89 11.91 7.12
C ILE A 523 -7.70 12.82 8.04
N PHE A 524 -7.34 12.85 9.33
CA PHE A 524 -7.95 13.67 10.35
C PHE A 524 -7.91 15.15 9.97
N ARG A 525 -6.71 15.70 9.70
CA ARG A 525 -6.56 17.11 9.33
C ARG A 525 -7.36 17.47 8.08
N ALA A 526 -7.40 16.58 7.09
CA ALA A 526 -8.21 16.81 5.89
C ALA A 526 -9.71 16.87 6.19
N LEU A 527 -10.23 15.98 7.05
CA LEU A 527 -11.65 15.95 7.45
C LEU A 527 -12.02 17.09 8.39
N GLU A 528 -11.11 17.43 9.31
CA GLU A 528 -11.27 18.50 10.27
C GLU A 528 -11.40 19.83 9.52
N SER A 529 -10.46 20.11 8.60
CA SER A 529 -10.42 21.37 7.86
C SER A 529 -11.53 21.51 6.82
N SER A 530 -12.11 20.41 6.33
CA SER A 530 -13.24 20.46 5.38
C SER A 530 -14.59 20.72 6.06
N GLY A 531 -14.65 20.68 7.40
CA GLY A 531 -15.90 20.52 8.12
C GLY A 531 -16.39 19.06 8.08
N ILE A 532 -16.90 18.58 9.21
CA ILE A 532 -17.32 17.18 9.39
C ILE A 532 -18.76 16.97 8.90
N SER A 533 -19.60 17.99 9.09
CA SER A 533 -21.01 18.03 8.67
C SER A 533 -21.21 19.09 7.61
N GLN A 534 -22.25 18.91 6.79
CA GLN A 534 -22.75 19.97 5.89
C GLN A 534 -23.40 21.15 6.65
N GLN A 535 -23.54 21.04 7.97
CA GLN A 535 -24.10 22.05 8.87
C GLN A 535 -23.04 23.00 9.38
#